data_AF-A0A800AE66-F1
#
_entry.id   AF-A0A800AE66-F1
#
_cell.length_a   1.000
_cell.length_b   1.000
_cell.length_c   1.000
_cell.angle_alpha   90.00
_cell.angle_beta   90.00
_cell.angle_gamma   90.00
#
_symmetry.space_group_name_H-M   'P 1'
#
loop_
_entity.id
_entity.type
_entity.pdbx_description
1 polymer ?
#
loop_
_entity_poly.entity_id
_entity_poly.type
_entity_poly.pdbx_seq_one_letter_code
_entity_poly.pdbx_strand_id
1 'polypeptide(L)'
;MTAQTHIIFAALGVQGHCILFGEPLHPALFVSGMVASIVPDIDLPSSAMGRIFRPFSVYIFNRFGHRTITHSMLSVMIAAIIF
;
A
#
# COMPACT_ATOMS: atom_id res chain seq x y z
N MET A 1 -4.48 10.70 -0.80
CA MET A 1 -3.61 10.52 0.37
C MET A 1 -2.18 10.76 -0.10
N THR A 2 -1.28 11.23 0.77
CA THR A 2 0.15 11.34 0.48
C THR A 2 0.89 10.12 1.02
N ALA A 3 2.09 9.82 0.52
CA ALA A 3 2.89 8.70 1.03
C ALA A 3 3.05 8.73 2.57
N GLN A 4 3.21 9.93 3.16
CA GLN A 4 3.25 10.11 4.61
C GLN A 4 1.96 9.64 5.29
N THR A 5 0.79 10.02 4.75
CA THR A 5 -0.49 9.58 5.33
C THR A 5 -0.72 8.07 5.19
N HIS A 6 -0.24 7.43 4.11
CA HIS A 6 -0.29 5.97 3.96
C HIS A 6 0.53 5.27 5.03
N ILE A 7 1.79 5.71 5.21
CA ILE A 7 2.72 5.13 6.17
C ILE A 7 2.21 5.28 7.61
N ILE A 8 1.74 6.48 7.98
CA ILE A 8 1.22 6.75 9.32
C ILE A 8 -0.03 5.89 9.58
N PHE A 9 -0.97 5.85 8.63
CA PHE A 9 -2.17 5.04 8.78
C PHE A 9 -1.85 3.55 8.92
N ALA A 10 -0.91 3.03 8.13
CA ALA A 10 -0.49 1.64 8.20
C ALA A 10 0.24 1.30 9.51
N ALA A 11 1.13 2.18 9.97
CA ALA A 11 1.79 2.01 11.26
C ALA A 11 0.77 1.94 12.41
N LEU A 12 -0.19 2.86 12.44
CA LEU A 12 -1.27 2.86 13.43
C LEU A 12 -2.17 1.62 13.30
N GLY A 13 -2.45 1.17 12.08
CA GLY A 13 -3.23 -0.04 11.83
C GLY A 13 -2.56 -1.31 12.35
N VAL A 14 -1.27 -1.51 12.06
CA VAL A 14 -0.51 -2.67 12.57
C VAL A 14 -0.42 -2.62 14.10
N GLN A 15 -0.12 -1.46 14.68
CA GLN A 15 -0.07 -1.29 16.13
C GLN A 15 -1.44 -1.55 16.78
N GLY A 16 -2.51 -1.04 16.18
CA GLY A 16 -3.88 -1.24 16.65
C GLY A 16 -4.28 -2.71 16.62
N HIS A 17 -3.93 -3.44 15.55
CA HIS A 17 -4.13 -4.89 15.47
C HIS A 17 -3.42 -5.62 16.63
N CYS A 18 -2.13 -5.37 16.83
CA CYS A 18 -1.37 -5.99 17.92
C CYS A 18 -2.03 -5.74 19.29
N ILE A 19 -2.48 -4.51 19.58
CA ILE A 19 -3.16 -4.18 20.84
C ILE A 19 -4.49 -4.92 20.98
N LEU A 20 -5.31 -4.93 19.93
CA LEU A 20 -6.65 -5.53 19.94
C LEU A 20 -6.61 -7.05 20.13
N PHE A 21 -5.58 -7.72 19.60
CA PHE A 21 -5.43 -9.17 19.68
C PHE A 21 -4.44 -9.61 20.76
N GLY A 22 -3.84 -8.68 21.51
CA GLY A 22 -2.89 -9.00 22.58
C GLY A 22 -1.55 -9.55 22.07
N GLU A 23 -1.21 -9.29 20.81
CA GLU A 23 -0.01 -9.79 20.15
C GLU A 23 1.16 -8.81 20.30
N PRO A 24 2.40 -9.30 20.43
CA PRO A 24 3.57 -8.42 20.48
C PRO A 24 3.78 -7.72 19.13
N LEU A 25 4.29 -6.48 19.18
CA LEU A 25 4.65 -5.77 17.96
C LEU A 25 5.93 -6.37 17.35
N HIS A 26 5.78 -7.13 16.28
CA HIS A 26 6.92 -7.63 15.52
C HIS A 26 7.48 -6.53 14.60
N PRO A 27 8.77 -6.14 14.74
CA PRO A 27 9.36 -5.08 13.92
C PRO A 27 9.27 -5.34 12.41
N ALA A 28 9.41 -6.61 12.01
CA ALA A 28 9.30 -7.01 10.61
C ALA A 28 7.90 -6.71 10.04
N LEU A 29 6.84 -7.08 10.76
CA LEU A 29 5.44 -6.81 10.36
C LEU A 29 5.13 -5.31 10.33
N PHE A 30 5.68 -4.57 11.29
CA PHE A 30 5.49 -3.13 11.37
C PHE A 30 6.10 -2.41 10.16
N VAL A 31 7.36 -2.73 9.84
CA VAL A 31 8.05 -2.15 8.69
C VAL A 31 7.43 -2.62 7.37
N SER A 32 7.10 -3.91 7.24
CA SER A 32 6.50 -4.44 6.02
C SER A 32 5.12 -3.82 5.76
N GLY A 33 4.31 -3.60 6.79
CA GLY A 33 3.01 -2.93 6.67
C GLY A 33 3.15 -1.48 6.18
N MET A 34 4.11 -0.74 6.72
CA MET A 34 4.41 0.63 6.26
C MET A 34 4.85 0.65 4.79
N VAL A 35 5.72 -0.26 4.37
CA VAL A 35 6.20 -0.35 2.98
C VAL A 35 5.09 -0.82 2.04
N ALA A 36 4.29 -1.81 2.44
CA ALA A 36 3.17 -2.31 1.65
C ALA A 36 2.11 -1.23 1.42
N SER A 37 1.92 -0.32 2.39
CA SER A 37 0.90 0.73 2.31
C SER A 37 1.05 1.70 1.14
N ILE A 38 2.27 1.88 0.62
CA ILE A 38 2.56 2.80 -0.50
C ILE A 38 2.53 2.09 -1.86
N VAL A 39 2.53 0.75 -1.90
CA VAL A 39 2.52 -0.05 -3.14
C VAL A 39 1.34 0.27 -4.07
N PRO A 40 0.11 0.49 -3.58
CA PRO A 40 -1.03 0.78 -4.46
C PRO A 40 -0.85 2.03 -5.34
N ASP A 41 -0.05 2.99 -4.90
CA ASP A 41 0.24 4.24 -5.63
C ASP A 41 1.20 4.02 -6.83
N ILE A 42 1.54 2.77 -7.16
CA ILE A 42 2.25 2.43 -8.40
C ILE A 42 1.49 2.86 -9.67
N ASP A 43 0.16 3.05 -9.57
CA ASP A 43 -0.68 3.54 -10.65
C ASP A 43 -0.59 5.07 -10.87
N LEU A 44 0.15 5.80 -10.04
CA LEU A 44 0.28 7.25 -10.13
C LEU A 44 1.73 7.68 -10.44
N PRO A 45 2.05 8.15 -11.66
CA PRO A 45 3.43 8.42 -12.08
C PRO A 45 4.15 9.50 -11.26
N SER A 46 3.40 10.37 -10.57
CA SER A 46 3.92 11.41 -9.69
C SER A 46 4.22 10.92 -8.27
N SER A 47 3.75 9.73 -7.87
CA SER A 47 3.99 9.16 -6.54
C SER A 47 5.43 8.63 -6.42
N ALA A 48 5.89 8.35 -5.18
CA ALA A 48 7.20 7.75 -4.97
C ALA A 48 7.31 6.38 -5.67
N MET A 49 6.29 5.52 -5.52
CA MET A 49 6.26 4.20 -6.14
C MET A 49 6.09 4.27 -7.66
N GLY A 50 5.23 5.17 -8.15
CA GLY A 50 5.03 5.36 -9.59
C GLY A 50 6.27 5.91 -10.29
N ARG A 51 7.12 6.70 -9.62
CA ARG A 51 8.41 7.13 -10.17
C ARG A 51 9.43 5.98 -10.27
N ILE A 52 9.45 5.06 -9.31
CA ILE A 52 10.31 3.87 -9.36
C ILE A 52 9.90 2.97 -10.53
N PHE A 53 8.59 2.75 -10.72
CA PHE A 53 8.04 1.90 -11.77
C PHE A 53 7.49 2.70 -12.96
N ARG A 54 8.14 3.81 -13.32
CA ARG A 54 7.63 4.81 -14.27
C ARG A 54 7.01 4.25 -15.57
N PRO A 55 7.65 3.33 -16.33
CA PRO A 55 7.04 2.85 -17.57
C PRO A 55 5.70 2.13 -17.32
N PHE A 56 5.60 1.32 -16.27
CA PHE A 56 4.38 0.62 -15.89
C PHE A 56 3.35 1.58 -15.30
N SER A 57 3.79 2.50 -14.44
CA SER A 57 2.93 3.50 -13.82
C SER A 57 2.21 4.35 -14.86
N VAL A 58 2.95 4.85 -15.86
CA VAL A 58 2.38 5.64 -16.97
C VAL A 58 1.41 4.81 -17.80
N TYR A 59 1.73 3.55 -18.09
CA TYR A 59 0.84 2.66 -18.82
C TYR A 59 -0.49 2.44 -18.08
N ILE A 60 -0.42 2.08 -16.80
CA ILE A 60 -1.61 1.82 -15.96
C ILE A 60 -2.43 3.10 -15.83
N PHE A 61 -1.77 4.23 -15.51
CA PHE A 61 -2.42 5.52 -15.36
C PHE A 61 -3.16 5.96 -16.62
N ASN A 62 -2.53 5.85 -17.80
CA ASN A 62 -3.15 6.24 -19.06
C ASN A 62 -4.32 5.32 -19.46
N ARG A 63 -4.29 4.05 -19.04
CA ARG A 63 -5.32 3.07 -19.42
C ARG A 63 -6.50 3.02 -18.45
N PHE A 64 -6.24 3.17 -17.15
CA PHE A 64 -7.21 2.93 -16.09
C PHE A 64 -7.36 4.11 -15.11
N GLY A 65 -6.51 5.12 -15.18
CA GLY A 65 -6.48 6.23 -14.21
C GLY A 65 -5.92 5.81 -12.84
N HIS A 66 -5.90 6.77 -11.92
CA HIS A 66 -5.49 6.54 -10.52
C HIS A 66 -6.69 6.10 -9.66
N ARG A 67 -6.46 5.15 -8.74
CA ARG A 67 -7.43 4.57 -7.78
C ARG A 67 -8.50 3.65 -8.37
N THR A 68 -8.22 3.04 -9.52
CA THR A 68 -9.11 2.03 -10.09
C THR A 68 -8.64 0.64 -9.68
N ILE A 69 -7.75 0.03 -10.47
CA ILE A 69 -7.36 -1.38 -10.30
C ILE A 69 -6.63 -1.59 -8.97
N THR A 70 -5.61 -0.79 -8.68
CA THR A 70 -4.75 -0.99 -7.50
C THR A 70 -5.45 -0.67 -6.17
N HIS A 71 -6.54 0.09 -6.21
CA HIS A 71 -7.32 0.52 -5.05
C HIS A 71 -8.70 -0.16 -4.99
N SER A 72 -8.86 -1.31 -5.64
CA SER A 72 -10.10 -2.07 -5.65
C SER A 72 -10.14 -3.07 -4.49
N MET A 73 -11.34 -3.50 -4.06
CA MET A 73 -11.43 -4.61 -3.10
C MET A 73 -10.79 -5.89 -3.67
N LEU A 74 -10.87 -6.09 -4.97
CA LEU A 74 -10.26 -7.24 -5.65
C LEU A 74 -8.73 -7.23 -5.48
N SER A 75 -8.05 -6.09 -5.64
CA SER A 75 -6.60 -6.02 -5.46
C SER A 75 -6.18 -6.32 -4.01
N VAL A 76 -6.97 -5.85 -3.03
CA VAL A 76 -6.75 -6.16 -1.61
C VAL A 76 -6.91 -7.66 -1.35
N MET A 77 -7.96 -8.29 -1.88
CA MET A 77 -8.17 -9.74 -1.71
C MET A 77 -7.05 -10.56 -2.35
N ILE A 78 -6.61 -10.19 -3.55
CA ILE A 78 -5.49 -10.87 -4.22
C ILE A 78 -4.22 -10.74 -3.37
N ALA A 79 -3.92 -9.54 -2.85
CA ALA A 79 -2.77 -9.34 -1.98
C ALA A 79 -2.85 -10.20 -0.70
N ALA A 80 -4.02 -10.27 -0.05
CA ALA A 80 -4.23 -11.08 1.15
C ALA A 80 -4.18 -12.60 0.93
N ILE A 81 -4.32 -13.07 -0.32
CA ILE A 81 -4.18 -14.48 -0.67
C ILE A 81 -2.72 -14.83 -0.99
N ILE A 82 -1.98 -13.89 -1.58
CA ILE A 82 -0.59 -14.10 -2.01
C ILE A 82 0.39 -13.97 -0.84
N PHE A 83 0.09 -13.11 0.14
CA PHE A 83 0.93 -12.80 1.29
C PHE A 83 0.28 -13.29 2.58
#